data_AF-A0A0K1Q781-F1
#
_entry.id   AF-A0A0K1Q781-F1
#
_cell.length_a   1.000
_cell.length_b   1.000
_cell.length_c   1.000
_cell.angle_alpha   90.00
_cell.angle_beta   90.00
_cell.angle_gamma   90.00
#
_symmetry.space_group_name_H-M   'P 1'
#
loop_
_entity.id
_entity.type
_entity.pdbx_description
1 polymer ?
#
loop_
_entity_poly.entity_id
_entity_poly.type
_entity_poly.pdbx_seq_one_letter_code
_entity_poly.pdbx_strand_id
1 'polypeptide(L)'
;MELHAAQMLSTHLHEVLTDVRGVLPAFKRDRNRLVANALKAHRGWPEEVFQRASDSCVELHGAEAVLKEIGYTLANVVEAGLVEDPDDWPGVTVSVNDIGQRVIEVERPSVYFDPNNPNWPERVTIPITMPPALIEAFGARAKEVLVSSVREAIASARAAARSAGRFVKTSAAKLCRIPFTRRSNSPNPFRSRNPSFATGGNAEMAKKARAERKQFHELYRRALDALKKGVAGVCFPPGTWRWARELLPGWLLGVTTISLEASCIPQKRAS
;
A
#
# COMPACT_ATOMS: atom_id res chain seq x y z
N MET A 1 10.36 3.00 0.04
CA MET A 1 8.94 3.04 0.44
C MET A 1 8.83 4.11 1.45
N GLU A 2 7.89 5.01 1.26
CA GLU A 2 7.53 6.02 2.24
C GLU A 2 6.16 5.64 2.81
N LEU A 3 6.05 5.60 4.13
CA LEU A 3 4.80 5.27 4.82
C LEU A 3 4.03 6.55 5.12
N HIS A 4 2.75 6.59 4.76
CA HIS A 4 1.87 7.73 5.01
C HIS A 4 0.78 7.40 6.03
N ALA A 5 0.14 6.25 5.89
CA ALA A 5 -0.88 5.77 6.83
C ALA A 5 -0.86 4.24 6.89
N ALA A 6 -1.18 3.68 8.04
CA ALA A 6 -1.40 2.25 8.20
C ALA A 6 -2.40 1.98 9.32
N GLN A 7 -3.24 0.97 9.14
CA GLN A 7 -4.10 0.41 10.16
C GLN A 7 -4.15 -1.12 9.98
N MET A 8 -3.61 -1.84 10.97
CA MET A 8 -3.64 -3.30 11.03
C MET A 8 -4.88 -3.73 11.80
N LEU A 9 -5.85 -4.29 11.08
CA LEU A 9 -7.01 -4.94 11.68
C LEU A 9 -6.66 -6.38 12.09
N SER A 10 -7.59 -7.06 12.75
CA SER A 10 -7.39 -8.45 13.17
C SER A 10 -7.25 -9.45 12.00
N THR A 11 -7.67 -9.08 10.78
CA THR A 11 -7.71 -9.99 9.62
C THR A 11 -6.98 -9.47 8.39
N HIS A 12 -6.67 -8.18 8.32
CA HIS A 12 -6.06 -7.55 7.15
C HIS A 12 -5.39 -6.21 7.52
N LEU A 13 -4.60 -5.68 6.60
CA LEU A 13 -3.89 -4.41 6.73
C LEU A 13 -4.40 -3.43 5.67
N HIS A 14 -4.72 -2.21 6.09
CA HIS A 14 -4.82 -1.06 5.20
C HIS A 14 -3.56 -0.20 5.33
N GLU A 15 -3.03 0.27 4.20
CA GLU A 15 -1.84 1.10 4.16
C GLU A 15 -1.84 2.04 2.97
N VAL A 16 -1.27 3.22 3.16
CA VAL A 16 -1.01 4.20 2.10
C VAL A 16 0.49 4.44 2.06
N LEU A 17 1.09 4.18 0.90
CA LEU A 17 2.54 4.18 0.68
C LEU A 17 2.89 4.94 -0.61
N THR A 18 4.06 5.57 -0.64
CA THR A 18 4.72 5.99 -1.88
C THR A 18 5.87 5.05 -2.22
N ASP A 19 5.82 4.45 -3.41
CA ASP A 19 6.89 3.63 -3.97
C ASP A 19 7.87 4.49 -4.77
N VAL A 20 8.78 5.13 -4.05
CA VAL A 20 9.85 5.97 -4.63
C VAL A 20 10.85 5.21 -5.52
N ARG A 21 10.86 3.86 -5.53
CA ARG A 21 11.84 3.05 -6.29
C ARG A 21 11.22 2.16 -7.37
N GLY A 22 9.89 2.13 -7.49
CA GLY A 22 9.19 1.21 -8.40
C GLY A 22 9.38 -0.27 -8.03
N VAL A 23 9.44 -0.62 -6.75
CA VAL A 23 9.68 -1.98 -6.23
C VAL A 23 8.59 -2.50 -5.30
N LEU A 24 7.38 -1.93 -5.33
CA LEU A 24 6.26 -2.30 -4.46
C LEU A 24 5.98 -3.81 -4.44
N PRO A 25 5.98 -4.55 -5.57
CA PRO A 25 5.74 -5.99 -5.53
C PRO A 25 6.78 -6.77 -4.71
N ALA A 26 8.07 -6.42 -4.84
CA ALA A 26 9.14 -7.05 -4.07
C ALA A 26 9.03 -6.69 -2.58
N PHE A 27 8.76 -5.42 -2.28
CA PHE A 27 8.54 -4.97 -0.91
C PHE A 27 7.39 -5.73 -0.24
N LYS A 28 6.22 -5.81 -0.87
CA LYS A 28 5.06 -6.51 -0.31
C LYS A 28 5.31 -8.01 -0.18
N ARG A 29 5.99 -8.64 -1.15
CA ARG A 29 6.42 -10.06 -1.05
C ARG A 29 7.27 -10.28 0.20
N ASP A 30 8.34 -9.50 0.35
CA ASP A 30 9.31 -9.72 1.42
C ASP A 30 8.71 -9.37 2.79
N ARG A 31 7.96 -8.26 2.89
CA ARG A 31 7.22 -7.89 4.11
C ARG A 31 6.22 -8.97 4.51
N ASN A 32 5.38 -9.44 3.59
CA ASN A 32 4.37 -10.46 3.92
C ASN A 32 5.02 -11.79 4.31
N ARG A 33 6.12 -12.18 3.65
CA ARG A 33 6.89 -13.37 4.02
C ARG A 33 7.45 -13.27 5.44
N LEU A 34 8.08 -12.15 5.78
CA LEU A 34 8.67 -11.94 7.11
C LEU A 34 7.61 -11.90 8.20
N VAL A 35 6.51 -11.16 7.99
CA VAL A 35 5.38 -11.11 8.94
C VAL A 35 4.76 -12.49 9.13
N ALA A 36 4.53 -13.24 8.05
CA ALA A 36 3.97 -14.58 8.14
C ALA A 36 4.87 -15.52 8.95
N ASN A 37 6.17 -15.54 8.67
CA ASN A 37 7.09 -16.43 9.37
C ASN A 37 7.27 -16.05 10.84
N ALA A 38 7.35 -14.75 11.15
CA ALA A 38 7.39 -14.28 12.53
C ALA A 38 6.11 -14.64 13.29
N LEU A 39 4.93 -14.49 12.68
CA LEU A 39 3.66 -14.89 13.29
C LEU A 39 3.58 -16.40 13.53
N LYS A 40 4.02 -17.20 12.56
CA LYS A 40 4.09 -18.67 12.68
C LYS A 40 4.99 -19.09 13.83
N ALA A 41 6.20 -18.54 13.92
CA ALA A 41 7.11 -18.80 15.02
C ALA A 41 6.54 -18.34 16.38
N HIS A 42 5.91 -17.17 16.42
CA HIS A 42 5.38 -16.59 17.66
C HIS A 42 4.15 -17.32 18.21
N ARG A 43 3.27 -17.83 17.32
CA ARG A 43 1.98 -18.43 17.71
C ARG A 43 1.91 -19.94 17.49
N GLY A 44 2.96 -20.56 16.94
CA GLY A 44 2.90 -21.94 16.46
C GLY A 44 1.85 -22.12 15.35
N TRP A 45 1.61 -21.09 14.52
CA TRP A 45 0.55 -21.11 13.51
C TRP A 45 0.91 -22.08 12.38
N PRO A 46 0.11 -23.14 12.13
CA PRO A 46 0.47 -24.17 11.15
C PRO A 46 0.05 -23.83 9.71
N GLU A 47 -0.84 -22.85 9.52
CA GLU A 47 -1.50 -22.58 8.24
C GLU A 47 -0.87 -21.41 7.45
N GLU A 48 -1.47 -21.10 6.30
CA GLU A 48 -1.20 -19.87 5.56
C GLU A 48 -1.63 -18.64 6.41
N VAL A 49 -0.87 -17.54 6.32
CA VAL A 49 -1.17 -16.27 7.03
C VAL A 49 -1.82 -15.28 6.08
N PHE A 50 -1.27 -15.13 4.87
CA PHE A 50 -1.83 -14.30 3.82
C PHE A 50 -2.53 -15.17 2.78
N GLN A 51 -3.69 -14.72 2.30
CA GLN A 51 -4.39 -15.38 1.21
C GLN A 51 -3.53 -15.44 -0.07
N ARG A 52 -3.76 -16.45 -0.90
CA ARG A 52 -3.04 -16.66 -2.18
C ARG A 52 -3.53 -15.76 -3.31
N ALA A 53 -4.64 -15.06 -3.11
CA ALA A 53 -5.16 -14.10 -4.09
C ALA A 53 -4.15 -12.98 -4.34
N SER A 54 -4.21 -12.37 -5.53
CA SER A 54 -3.41 -11.20 -5.82
C SER A 54 -3.73 -10.07 -4.85
N ASP A 55 -2.68 -9.38 -4.40
CA ASP A 55 -2.82 -8.24 -3.52
C ASP A 55 -3.59 -7.09 -4.22
N SER A 56 -4.42 -6.37 -3.47
CA SER A 56 -5.08 -5.18 -3.99
C SER A 56 -4.12 -4.00 -3.85
N CYS A 57 -3.70 -3.45 -4.98
CA CYS A 57 -2.86 -2.26 -5.05
C CYS A 57 -3.58 -1.24 -5.92
N VAL A 58 -4.07 -0.18 -5.30
CA VAL A 58 -4.82 0.89 -5.95
C VAL A 58 -3.90 2.09 -6.13
N GLU A 59 -3.65 2.49 -7.37
CA GLU A 59 -2.90 3.72 -7.67
C GLU A 59 -3.77 4.96 -7.39
N LEU A 60 -3.27 5.88 -6.58
CA LEU A 60 -4.01 7.07 -6.16
C LEU A 60 -3.62 8.27 -7.04
N HIS A 61 -4.55 8.78 -7.83
CA HIS A 61 -4.32 9.95 -8.68
C HIS A 61 -4.97 11.20 -8.08
N GLY A 62 -4.13 12.18 -7.72
CA GLY A 62 -4.56 13.47 -7.18
C GLY A 62 -4.72 13.46 -5.66
N ALA A 63 -4.74 14.66 -5.10
CA ALA A 63 -4.81 14.86 -3.65
C ALA A 63 -6.12 14.33 -3.04
N GLU A 64 -7.23 14.42 -3.77
CA GLU A 64 -8.54 13.93 -3.32
C GLU A 64 -8.57 12.41 -3.16
N ALA A 65 -7.90 11.67 -4.06
CA ALA A 65 -7.76 10.22 -3.94
C ALA A 65 -6.95 9.84 -2.70
N VAL A 66 -5.85 10.58 -2.46
CA VAL A 66 -4.98 10.37 -1.30
C VAL A 66 -5.70 10.67 0.01
N LEU A 67 -6.38 11.81 0.12
CA LEU A 67 -7.18 12.17 1.29
C LEU A 67 -8.24 11.11 1.59
N LYS A 68 -8.98 10.69 0.56
CA LYS A 68 -10.02 9.67 0.71
C LYS A 68 -9.47 8.32 1.17
N GLU A 69 -8.34 7.87 0.62
CA GLU A 69 -7.74 6.59 0.99
C GLU A 69 -7.14 6.62 2.41
N ILE A 70 -6.50 7.73 2.81
CA ILE A 70 -6.02 7.89 4.19
C ILE A 70 -7.19 7.96 5.17
N GLY A 71 -8.24 8.72 4.85
CA GLY A 71 -9.46 8.79 5.66
C GLY A 71 -10.10 7.41 5.82
N TYR A 72 -10.24 6.65 4.74
CA TYR A 72 -10.72 5.27 4.78
C TYR A 72 -9.83 4.36 5.63
N THR A 73 -8.51 4.42 5.43
CA THR A 73 -7.53 3.61 6.16
C THR A 73 -7.62 3.83 7.66
N LEU A 74 -7.72 5.08 8.12
CA LEU A 74 -7.71 5.39 9.55
C LEU A 74 -9.09 5.25 10.21
N ALA A 75 -10.18 5.37 9.44
CA ALA A 75 -11.54 5.21 9.95
C ALA A 75 -12.05 3.76 9.92
N ASN A 76 -11.29 2.81 9.36
CA ASN A 76 -11.77 1.46 9.05
C ASN A 76 -12.23 0.69 10.30
N VAL A 77 -11.46 0.74 11.40
CA VAL A 77 -11.83 0.11 12.68
C VAL A 77 -13.13 0.67 13.28
N VAL A 78 -13.43 1.94 13.01
CA VAL A 78 -14.68 2.60 13.44
C VAL A 78 -15.83 2.16 12.54
N GLU A 79 -15.64 2.15 11.22
CA GLU A 79 -16.66 1.69 10.27
C GLU A 79 -17.02 0.21 10.50
N ALA A 80 -16.03 -0.60 10.88
CA ALA A 80 -16.20 -2.00 11.27
C ALA A 80 -16.94 -2.17 12.62
N GLY A 81 -17.17 -1.09 13.37
CA GLY A 81 -17.82 -1.11 14.68
C GLY A 81 -16.98 -1.79 15.77
N LEU A 82 -15.65 -1.78 15.61
CA LEU A 82 -14.73 -2.38 16.58
C LEU A 82 -14.44 -1.43 17.74
N VAL A 83 -14.39 -0.13 17.46
CA VAL A 83 -14.12 0.97 18.40
C VAL A 83 -14.88 2.24 17.98
N GLU A 84 -15.07 3.19 18.90
CA GLU A 84 -15.75 4.47 18.61
C GLU A 84 -14.79 5.52 18.03
N ASP A 85 -13.51 5.44 18.39
CA ASP A 85 -12.44 6.29 17.90
C ASP A 85 -11.25 5.44 17.41
N PRO A 86 -10.56 5.80 16.30
CA PRO A 86 -9.41 5.04 15.84
C PRO A 86 -8.30 4.89 16.88
N ASP A 87 -8.14 5.87 17.78
CA ASP A 87 -7.10 5.84 18.83
C ASP A 87 -7.41 4.80 19.93
N ASP A 88 -8.65 4.31 20.04
CA ASP A 88 -9.04 3.23 20.95
C ASP A 88 -8.64 1.84 20.42
N TRP A 89 -8.17 1.74 19.17
CA TRP A 89 -7.79 0.47 18.56
C TRP A 89 -6.49 -0.07 19.21
N PRO A 90 -6.50 -1.28 19.79
CA PRO A 90 -5.31 -1.81 20.46
C PRO A 90 -4.22 -2.33 19.50
N GLY A 91 -4.52 -2.41 18.20
CA GLY A 91 -3.56 -2.83 17.17
C GLY A 91 -2.78 -1.66 16.59
N VAL A 92 -1.96 -1.94 15.56
CA VAL A 92 -1.17 -0.90 14.90
C VAL A 92 -2.09 0.06 14.15
N THR A 93 -2.06 1.33 14.54
CA THR A 93 -2.74 2.46 13.88
C THR A 93 -1.76 3.63 13.83
N VAL A 94 -1.63 4.26 12.66
CA VAL A 94 -0.98 5.56 12.54
C VAL A 94 -1.98 6.64 12.95
N SER A 95 -1.63 7.50 13.90
CA SER A 95 -2.45 8.68 14.19
C SER A 95 -2.34 9.69 13.06
N VAL A 96 -3.44 10.36 12.71
CA VAL A 96 -3.40 11.45 11.71
C VAL A 96 -2.44 12.58 12.13
N ASN A 97 -2.26 12.77 13.45
CA ASN A 97 -1.33 13.77 13.99
C ASN A 97 0.14 13.38 13.76
N ASP A 98 0.45 12.09 13.61
CA ASP A 98 1.80 11.60 13.34
C ASP A 98 2.23 11.81 11.88
N ILE A 99 1.29 11.94 10.94
CA ILE A 99 1.59 12.08 9.51
C ILE A 99 2.33 13.38 9.21
N GLY A 100 3.54 13.26 8.65
CA GLY A 100 4.46 14.34 8.37
C GLY A 100 5.17 14.93 9.59
N GLN A 101 5.08 14.27 10.76
CA GLN A 101 5.61 14.79 12.03
C GLN A 101 6.43 13.75 12.79
N ARG A 102 5.96 12.50 12.86
CA ARG A 102 6.57 11.47 13.70
C ARG A 102 7.55 10.60 12.92
N VAL A 103 8.63 10.24 13.62
CA VAL A 103 9.50 9.12 13.25
C VAL A 103 9.29 8.03 14.31
N ILE A 104 8.89 6.84 13.88
CA ILE A 104 8.71 5.69 14.76
C ILE A 104 10.04 4.94 14.83
N GLU A 105 10.58 4.76 16.03
CA GLU A 105 11.69 3.84 16.26
C GLU A 105 11.11 2.46 16.64
N VAL A 106 11.59 1.41 15.97
CA VAL A 106 11.18 0.04 16.24
C VAL A 106 12.41 -0.83 16.47
N GLU A 107 12.33 -1.67 17.50
CA GLU A 107 13.31 -2.71 17.76
C GLU A 107 12.97 -3.97 16.96
N ARG A 108 14.01 -4.68 16.52
CA ARG A 108 13.87 -5.97 15.88
C ARG A 108 13.20 -6.95 16.85
N PRO A 109 12.08 -7.60 16.46
CA PRO A 109 11.47 -8.62 17.29
C PRO A 109 12.44 -9.78 17.54
N SER A 110 12.47 -10.30 18.77
CA SER A 110 13.32 -11.43 19.15
C SER A 110 12.88 -12.77 18.53
N VAL A 111 11.62 -12.85 18.09
CA VAL A 111 11.05 -14.06 17.49
C VAL A 111 11.34 -14.07 15.99
N TYR A 112 11.83 -15.19 15.46
CA TYR A 112 12.15 -15.46 14.05
C TYR A 112 13.34 -14.68 13.47
N PHE A 113 13.59 -13.44 13.91
CA PHE A 113 14.66 -12.61 13.37
C PHE A 113 16.01 -12.85 14.07
N ASP A 114 16.95 -13.47 13.35
CA ASP A 114 18.34 -13.70 13.78
C ASP A 114 19.09 -12.37 14.05
N PRO A 115 19.60 -12.14 15.28
CA PRO A 115 20.41 -10.96 15.61
C PRO A 115 21.70 -10.84 14.80
N ASN A 116 22.24 -11.93 14.26
CA ASN A 116 23.49 -11.92 13.51
C ASN A 116 23.28 -11.66 12.01
N ASN A 117 22.03 -11.58 11.55
CA ASN A 117 21.74 -11.27 10.16
C ASN A 117 21.97 -9.77 9.89
N PRO A 118 22.92 -9.39 9.02
CA PRO A 118 23.25 -7.99 8.78
C PRO A 118 22.10 -7.20 8.14
N ASN A 119 21.10 -7.88 7.55
CA ASN A 119 19.91 -7.23 6.99
C ASN A 119 18.85 -6.89 8.04
N TRP A 120 19.00 -7.39 9.27
CA TRP A 120 18.05 -7.22 10.36
C TRP A 120 18.70 -6.46 11.52
N PRO A 121 18.90 -5.14 11.36
CA PRO A 121 19.50 -4.32 12.40
C PRO A 121 18.65 -4.34 13.68
N GLU A 122 19.30 -4.10 14.82
CA GLU A 122 18.65 -4.08 16.13
C GLU A 122 17.53 -3.04 16.23
N ARG A 123 17.72 -1.87 15.63
CA ARG A 123 16.75 -0.77 15.59
C ARG A 123 16.66 -0.17 14.20
N VAL A 124 15.44 0.22 13.82
CA VAL A 124 15.20 1.02 12.61
C VAL A 124 14.22 2.15 12.90
N THR A 125 14.37 3.24 12.17
CA THR A 125 13.46 4.38 12.22
C THR A 125 12.60 4.42 10.97
N ILE A 126 11.30 4.64 11.15
CA ILE A 126 10.31 4.71 10.08
C ILE A 126 9.62 6.09 10.17
N PRO A 127 9.94 7.04 9.28
CA PRO A 127 9.21 8.30 9.22
C PRO A 127 7.79 8.07 8.70
N ILE A 128 6.80 8.65 9.39
CA ILE A 128 5.43 8.75 8.86
C ILE A 128 5.38 10.03 8.05
N THR A 129 5.56 9.89 6.75
CA THR A 129 5.76 11.00 5.81
C THR A 129 4.43 11.59 5.34
N MET A 130 4.42 12.91 5.09
CA MET A 130 3.28 13.55 4.40
C MET A 130 3.27 13.12 2.93
N PRO A 131 2.13 12.67 2.35
CA PRO A 131 2.09 12.32 0.94
C PRO A 131 2.47 13.51 0.03
N PRO A 132 3.35 13.30 -0.96
CA PRO A 132 3.78 14.37 -1.87
C PRO A 132 2.63 15.10 -2.57
N ALA A 133 1.59 14.37 -2.99
CA ALA A 133 0.42 14.94 -3.65
C ALA A 133 -0.34 15.95 -2.78
N LEU A 134 -0.32 15.81 -1.45
CA LEU A 134 -0.95 16.78 -0.55
C LEU A 134 -0.09 18.03 -0.39
N ILE A 135 1.23 17.88 -0.35
CA ILE A 135 2.17 19.00 -0.32
C ILE A 135 2.04 19.81 -1.62
N GLU A 136 1.99 19.15 -2.76
CA GLU A 136 1.84 19.80 -4.07
C GLU A 136 0.52 20.58 -4.18
N ALA A 137 -0.58 19.96 -3.75
CA ALA A 137 -1.90 20.57 -3.87
C ALA A 137 -2.18 21.69 -2.83
N PHE A 138 -1.68 21.54 -1.60
CA PHE A 138 -2.10 22.38 -0.47
C PHE A 138 -0.94 23.11 0.24
N GLY A 139 0.31 22.82 -0.12
CA GLY A 139 1.49 23.45 0.47
C GLY A 139 1.50 23.37 2.00
N ALA A 140 1.70 24.51 2.66
CA ALA A 140 1.71 24.63 4.12
C ALA A 140 0.40 24.17 4.79
N ARG A 141 -0.72 24.15 4.05
CA ARG A 141 -2.03 23.73 4.57
C ARG A 141 -2.29 22.23 4.48
N ALA A 142 -1.37 21.45 3.90
CA ALA A 142 -1.54 20.02 3.70
C ALA A 142 -1.93 19.27 4.99
N LYS A 143 -1.29 19.61 6.12
CA LYS A 143 -1.60 19.01 7.42
C LYS A 143 -3.01 19.32 7.91
N GLU A 144 -3.41 20.58 7.82
CA GLU A 144 -4.75 21.05 8.23
C GLU A 144 -5.84 20.35 7.41
N VAL A 145 -5.67 20.32 6.07
CA VAL A 145 -6.61 19.66 5.15
C VAL A 145 -6.69 18.17 5.44
N LEU A 146 -5.55 17.52 5.65
CA LEU A 146 -5.50 16.09 5.99
C LEU A 146 -6.25 15.78 7.30
N VAL A 147 -5.98 16.54 8.37
CA VAL A 147 -6.65 16.35 9.67
C VAL A 147 -8.16 16.54 9.54
N SER A 148 -8.61 17.59 8.84
CA SER A 148 -10.03 17.83 8.62
C SER A 148 -10.68 16.70 7.81
N SER A 149 -10.06 16.26 6.73
CA SER A 149 -10.58 15.17 5.89
C SER A 149 -10.68 13.83 6.66
N VAL A 150 -9.68 13.51 7.50
CA VAL A 150 -9.73 12.29 8.34
C VAL A 150 -10.83 12.40 9.39
N ARG A 151 -11.04 13.57 10.01
CA ARG A 151 -12.14 13.78 10.97
C ARG A 151 -13.50 13.57 10.32
N GLU A 152 -13.72 14.08 9.11
CA GLU A 152 -14.93 13.87 8.33
C GLU A 152 -15.14 12.39 7.96
N ALA A 153 -14.05 11.69 7.59
CA ALA A 153 -14.08 10.26 7.31
C ALA A 153 -14.46 9.44 8.55
N ILE A 154 -13.91 9.76 9.72
CA ILE A 154 -14.27 9.12 10.99
C ILE A 154 -15.75 9.38 11.34
N ALA A 155 -16.23 10.62 11.19
CA ALA A 155 -17.63 10.94 11.43
C ALA A 155 -18.57 10.15 10.49
N SER A 156 -18.20 10.05 9.21
CA SER A 156 -18.93 9.25 8.22
C SER A 156 -18.91 7.76 8.55
N ALA A 157 -17.77 7.24 9.00
CA ALA A 157 -17.62 5.85 9.45
C ALA A 157 -18.50 5.54 10.66
N ARG A 158 -18.60 6.46 11.64
CA ARG A 158 -19.52 6.32 12.79
C ARG A 158 -20.97 6.25 12.31
N ALA A 159 -21.37 7.13 11.39
CA ALA A 159 -22.72 7.12 10.83
C ALA A 159 -23.01 5.81 10.06
N ALA A 160 -22.05 5.36 9.24
CA ALA A 160 -22.16 4.10 8.50
C ALA A 160 -22.27 2.89 9.44
N ALA A 161 -21.42 2.79 10.46
CA ALA A 161 -21.48 1.72 11.47
C ALA A 161 -22.85 1.68 12.17
N ARG A 162 -23.36 2.84 12.61
CA ARG A 162 -24.69 2.96 13.23
C ARG A 162 -25.81 2.52 12.30
N SER A 163 -25.81 2.99 11.05
CA SER A 163 -26.81 2.60 10.04
C SER A 163 -26.78 1.11 9.72
N ALA A 164 -25.61 0.48 9.82
CA ALA A 164 -25.42 -0.96 9.62
C ALA A 164 -25.69 -1.79 10.89
N GLY A 165 -26.14 -1.18 11.99
CA GLY A 165 -26.37 -1.87 13.27
C GLY A 165 -25.09 -2.42 13.92
N ARG A 166 -23.92 -1.91 13.52
CA ARG A 166 -22.63 -2.27 14.11
C ARG A 166 -22.40 -1.39 15.33
N PHE A 167 -22.73 -1.92 16.50
CA PHE A 167 -22.48 -1.26 17.77
C PHE A 167 -21.14 -1.71 18.33
N VAL A 168 -20.38 -0.77 18.92
CA VAL A 168 -19.16 -1.06 19.67
C VAL A 168 -19.55 -1.77 20.97
N LYS A 169 -19.72 -3.09 20.89
CA LYS A 169 -20.10 -3.94 22.04
C LYS A 169 -18.90 -4.43 22.84
N THR A 170 -17.70 -4.13 22.37
CA THR A 170 -16.46 -4.80 22.77
C THR A 170 -15.42 -3.74 23.11
N SER A 171 -14.93 -3.73 24.35
CA SER A 171 -13.79 -2.88 24.71
C SER A 171 -12.50 -3.40 24.06
N ALA A 172 -11.49 -2.54 23.93
CA ALA A 172 -10.15 -2.94 23.49
C ALA A 172 -9.63 -4.18 24.25
N ALA A 173 -9.86 -4.24 25.58
CA ALA A 173 -9.51 -5.39 26.41
C ALA A 173 -10.22 -6.68 26.01
N LYS A 174 -11.50 -6.62 25.60
CA LYS A 174 -12.22 -7.79 25.11
C LYS A 174 -11.74 -8.20 23.71
N LEU A 175 -11.38 -7.24 22.84
CA LEU A 175 -10.79 -7.54 21.53
C LEU A 175 -9.49 -8.34 21.66
N CYS A 176 -8.61 -7.95 22.59
CA CYS A 176 -7.35 -8.65 22.84
C CYS A 176 -7.52 -10.07 23.41
N ARG A 177 -8.71 -10.42 23.93
CA ARG A 177 -9.02 -11.77 24.43
C ARG A 177 -9.59 -12.71 23.37
N ILE A 178 -9.88 -12.20 22.17
CA ILE A 178 -10.36 -13.04 21.08
C ILE A 178 -9.25 -14.01 20.70
N PRO A 179 -9.51 -15.33 20.64
CA PRO A 179 -8.52 -16.31 20.22
C PRO A 179 -7.99 -15.97 18.82
N PHE A 180 -6.66 -15.98 18.64
CA PHE A 180 -6.03 -15.71 17.34
C PHE A 180 -6.40 -16.75 16.26
N THR A 181 -6.96 -17.89 16.66
CA THR A 181 -7.50 -18.94 15.77
C THR A 181 -8.91 -18.65 15.26
N ARG A 182 -9.61 -17.64 15.82
CA ARG A 182 -10.97 -17.31 15.41
C ARG A 182 -10.97 -16.75 13.99
N ARG A 183 -11.82 -17.32 13.12
CA ARG A 183 -11.98 -16.87 11.73
C ARG A 183 -13.23 -16.02 11.55
N SER A 184 -13.18 -15.13 10.57
CA SER A 184 -14.39 -14.49 10.05
C SER A 184 -15.21 -15.53 9.30
N ASN A 185 -16.50 -15.59 9.60
CA ASN A 185 -17.46 -16.44 8.89
C ASN A 185 -18.29 -15.63 7.88
N SER A 186 -17.96 -14.35 7.67
CA SER A 186 -18.67 -13.49 6.74
C SER A 186 -18.45 -13.99 5.30
N PRO A 187 -19.51 -14.14 4.49
CA PRO A 187 -19.36 -14.49 3.09
C PRO A 187 -18.52 -13.44 2.38
N ASN A 188 -17.49 -13.88 1.64
CA ASN A 188 -16.81 -12.99 0.71
C ASN A 188 -17.75 -12.74 -0.47
N PRO A 189 -18.11 -11.48 -0.78
CA PRO A 189 -18.94 -11.19 -1.95
C PRO A 189 -18.19 -11.65 -3.20
N PHE A 190 -18.70 -12.71 -3.83
CA PHE A 190 -18.19 -13.19 -5.11
C PHE A 190 -18.33 -12.07 -6.15
N ARG A 191 -17.25 -11.76 -6.89
CA ARG A 191 -17.20 -10.77 -7.99
C ARG A 191 -17.25 -9.28 -7.60
N SER A 192 -16.76 -8.89 -6.43
CA SER A 192 -16.46 -7.46 -6.21
C SER A 192 -15.37 -6.98 -7.19
N ARG A 193 -15.56 -5.81 -7.80
CA ARG A 193 -14.52 -5.19 -8.64
C ARG A 193 -13.28 -4.95 -7.78
N ASN A 194 -12.11 -5.38 -8.26
CA ASN A 194 -10.82 -4.99 -7.69
C ASN A 194 -10.31 -3.76 -8.46
N PRO A 195 -10.47 -2.53 -7.93
CA PRO A 195 -10.00 -1.33 -8.62
C PRO A 195 -8.48 -1.38 -8.77
N SER A 196 -7.99 -0.83 -9.88
CA SER A 196 -6.53 -0.67 -10.11
C SER A 196 -6.05 0.75 -9.84
N PHE A 197 -6.96 1.72 -9.79
CA PHE A 197 -6.68 3.10 -9.50
C PHE A 197 -7.90 3.79 -8.88
N ALA A 198 -7.68 4.90 -8.18
CA ALA A 198 -8.70 5.78 -7.61
C ALA A 198 -8.35 7.25 -7.88
N THR A 199 -9.37 8.09 -8.04
CA THR A 199 -9.21 9.52 -8.40
C THR A 199 -9.98 10.48 -7.51
N GLY A 200 -10.47 10.00 -6.35
CA GLY A 200 -11.24 10.82 -5.42
C GLY A 200 -12.56 11.37 -5.98
N GLY A 201 -13.04 10.85 -7.12
CA GLY A 201 -14.21 11.38 -7.83
C GLY A 201 -13.88 12.39 -8.94
N ASN A 202 -12.61 12.73 -9.14
CA ASN A 202 -12.16 13.62 -10.20
C ASN A 202 -12.25 12.91 -11.57
N ALA A 203 -13.13 13.40 -12.45
CA ALA A 203 -13.41 12.82 -13.75
C ALA A 203 -12.26 12.98 -14.76
N GLU A 204 -11.56 14.11 -14.74
CA GLU A 204 -10.42 14.36 -15.61
C GLU A 204 -9.23 13.47 -15.25
N MET A 205 -8.93 13.34 -13.96
CA MET A 205 -7.93 12.38 -13.48
C MET A 205 -8.31 10.94 -13.85
N ALA A 206 -9.60 10.58 -13.76
CA ALA A 206 -10.06 9.24 -14.14
C ALA A 206 -9.87 8.98 -15.64
N LYS A 207 -10.13 9.98 -16.48
CA LYS A 207 -9.89 9.90 -17.93
C LYS A 207 -8.41 9.74 -18.23
N LYS A 208 -7.55 10.53 -17.58
CA LYS A 208 -6.08 10.46 -17.70
C LYS A 208 -5.54 9.09 -17.26
N ALA A 209 -5.89 8.62 -16.07
CA ALA A 209 -5.45 7.33 -15.54
C ALA A 209 -5.88 6.15 -16.45
N ARG A 210 -7.10 6.20 -17.02
CA ARG A 210 -7.54 5.21 -18.01
C ARG A 210 -6.69 5.22 -19.28
N ALA A 211 -6.35 6.41 -19.79
CA ALA A 211 -5.53 6.56 -20.99
C ALA A 211 -4.09 6.05 -20.75
N GLU A 212 -3.46 6.44 -19.65
CA GLU A 212 -2.13 6.00 -19.25
C GLU A 212 -2.07 4.47 -19.07
N ARG A 213 -3.07 3.89 -18.40
CA ARG A 213 -3.17 2.44 -18.24
C ARG A 213 -3.36 1.71 -19.56
N LYS A 214 -4.17 2.26 -20.48
CA LYS A 214 -4.33 1.69 -21.82
C LYS A 214 -3.00 1.70 -22.57
N GLN A 215 -2.29 2.83 -22.54
CA GLN A 215 -0.99 2.99 -23.17
C GLN A 215 0.05 2.03 -22.57
N PHE A 216 0.11 1.89 -21.25
CA PHE A 216 0.99 0.93 -20.57
C PHE A 216 0.77 -0.49 -21.08
N HIS A 217 -0.49 -0.95 -21.16
CA HIS A 217 -0.79 -2.29 -21.65
C HIS A 217 -0.45 -2.49 -23.13
N GLU A 218 -0.60 -1.47 -23.97
CA GLU A 218 -0.20 -1.52 -25.37
C GLU A 218 1.32 -1.63 -25.53
N LEU A 219 2.08 -0.81 -24.79
CA LEU A 219 3.54 -0.87 -24.76
C LEU A 219 4.04 -2.21 -24.21
N TYR A 220 3.44 -2.69 -23.12
CA TYR A 220 3.76 -3.98 -22.52
C TYR A 220 3.52 -5.12 -23.51
N ARG A 221 2.37 -5.13 -24.20
CA ARG A 221 2.06 -6.16 -25.21
C ARG A 221 3.06 -6.14 -26.36
N ARG A 222 3.39 -4.96 -26.89
CA ARG A 222 4.41 -4.82 -27.94
C ARG A 222 5.78 -5.36 -27.50
N ALA A 223 6.22 -5.02 -26.30
CA ALA A 223 7.47 -5.52 -25.74
C ALA A 223 7.43 -7.05 -25.58
N LEU A 224 6.36 -7.58 -24.99
CA LEU A 224 6.21 -9.03 -24.81
C LEU A 224 6.19 -9.79 -26.15
N ASP A 225 5.53 -9.24 -27.18
CA ASP A 225 5.48 -9.86 -28.50
C ASP A 225 6.83 -9.80 -29.23
N ALA A 226 7.61 -8.73 -29.05
CA ALA A 226 8.99 -8.66 -29.55
C ALA A 226 9.90 -9.69 -28.87
N LEU A 227 9.80 -9.80 -27.54
CA LEU A 227 10.54 -10.80 -26.76
C LEU A 227 10.20 -12.23 -27.21
N LYS A 228 8.92 -12.54 -27.41
CA LYS A 228 8.47 -13.85 -27.92
C LYS A 228 9.03 -14.19 -29.30
N LYS A 229 9.35 -13.17 -30.11
CA LYS A 229 9.97 -13.32 -31.43
C LYS A 229 11.51 -13.41 -31.37
N GLY A 230 12.09 -13.46 -30.18
CA GLY A 230 13.55 -13.56 -29.99
C GLY A 230 14.29 -12.24 -30.17
N VAL A 231 13.59 -11.10 -30.20
CA VAL A 231 14.25 -9.79 -30.25
C VAL A 231 14.93 -9.54 -28.90
N ALA A 232 16.24 -9.32 -28.93
CA ALA A 232 17.02 -8.93 -27.77
C ALA A 232 16.94 -7.41 -27.53
N GLY A 233 17.26 -6.97 -26.31
CA GLY A 233 17.29 -5.55 -25.95
C GLY A 233 15.90 -4.89 -25.91
N VAL A 234 14.84 -5.66 -25.63
CA VAL A 234 13.47 -5.13 -25.59
C VAL A 234 13.28 -4.25 -24.35
N CYS A 235 12.75 -3.05 -24.56
CA CYS A 235 12.41 -2.12 -23.48
C CYS A 235 10.96 -2.32 -23.04
N PHE A 236 10.76 -2.85 -21.84
CA PHE A 236 9.44 -2.90 -21.23
C PHE A 236 9.08 -1.54 -20.60
N PRO A 237 7.78 -1.15 -20.58
CA PRO A 237 7.38 0.09 -19.94
C PRO A 237 7.67 0.07 -18.42
N PRO A 238 8.02 1.22 -17.80
CA PRO A 238 8.14 1.36 -16.36
C PRO A 238 6.92 0.81 -15.62
N GLY A 239 7.14 0.09 -14.51
CA GLY A 239 6.11 -0.70 -13.84
C GLY A 239 6.12 -2.18 -14.22
N THR A 240 6.87 -2.58 -15.26
CA THR A 240 7.12 -3.98 -15.61
C THR A 240 8.25 -4.59 -14.79
N TRP A 241 8.09 -4.59 -13.46
CA TRP A 241 9.12 -4.97 -12.49
C TRP A 241 9.72 -6.37 -12.72
N ARG A 242 8.86 -7.40 -12.86
CA ARG A 242 9.30 -8.80 -12.75
C ARG A 242 10.14 -9.26 -13.93
N TRP A 243 9.77 -8.85 -15.15
CA TRP A 243 10.55 -9.16 -16.35
C TRP A 243 11.94 -8.56 -16.28
N ALA A 244 12.02 -7.26 -15.95
CA ALA A 244 13.26 -6.50 -15.94
C ALA A 244 14.25 -6.92 -14.83
N ARG A 245 13.78 -7.51 -13.75
CA ARG A 245 14.63 -7.71 -12.56
C ARG A 245 14.75 -9.14 -12.06
N GLU A 246 13.84 -10.04 -12.45
CA GLU A 246 13.86 -11.42 -11.96
C GLU A 246 13.91 -12.46 -13.08
N LEU A 247 13.26 -12.19 -14.23
CA LEU A 247 13.03 -13.24 -15.23
C LEU A 247 13.93 -13.15 -16.45
N LEU A 248 14.34 -11.95 -16.87
CA LEU A 248 15.16 -11.77 -18.06
C LEU A 248 16.64 -11.61 -17.71
N PRO A 249 17.52 -12.41 -18.34
CA PRO A 249 18.95 -12.12 -18.37
C PRO A 249 19.23 -10.69 -18.86
N GLY A 250 20.25 -10.04 -18.27
CA GLY A 250 20.59 -8.64 -18.58
C GLY A 250 20.83 -8.34 -20.06
N TRP A 251 21.28 -9.31 -20.87
CA TRP A 251 21.50 -9.15 -22.30
C TRP A 251 20.21 -9.15 -23.14
N LEU A 252 19.08 -9.63 -22.59
CA LEU A 252 17.76 -9.53 -23.22
C LEU A 252 17.05 -8.21 -22.90
N LEU A 253 17.57 -7.47 -21.92
CA LEU A 253 17.02 -6.22 -21.45
C LEU A 253 17.60 -5.04 -22.21
N GLY A 254 16.75 -4.17 -22.76
CA GLY A 254 17.19 -2.93 -23.39
C GLY A 254 17.82 -1.98 -22.36
N VAL A 255 18.79 -1.17 -22.79
CA VAL A 255 19.63 -0.28 -21.94
C VAL A 255 18.80 0.62 -20.99
N THR A 256 17.54 0.91 -21.30
CA THR A 256 16.65 1.73 -20.45
C THR A 256 15.99 1.00 -19.28
N THR A 257 16.15 -0.32 -19.14
CA THR A 257 15.48 -1.08 -18.05
C THR A 257 16.29 -1.16 -16.75
N ILE A 258 17.58 -0.78 -16.77
CA ILE A 258 18.49 -0.94 -15.62
C ILE A 258 18.74 0.39 -14.87
N SER A 259 18.60 1.55 -15.51
CA SER A 259 18.84 2.85 -14.86
C SER A 259 17.55 3.62 -14.59
N LEU A 260 17.14 3.64 -13.32
CA LEU A 260 16.44 4.79 -12.74
C LEU A 260 17.49 5.90 -12.55
N GLU A 261 17.96 6.52 -13.64
CA GLU A 261 18.75 7.75 -13.58
C GLU A 261 18.78 8.44 -14.97
N ALA A 262 18.29 9.68 -14.97
CA ALA A 262 18.51 10.77 -15.93
C ALA A 262 18.16 10.60 -17.44
N SER A 263 17.16 11.38 -17.86
CA SER A 263 17.06 12.20 -19.08
C SER A 263 17.73 11.76 -20.39
N CYS A 264 16.93 11.67 -21.46
CA CYS A 264 17.26 12.35 -22.73
C CYS A 264 16.05 12.51 -23.67
N ILE A 265 15.79 13.77 -24.02
CA ILE A 265 15.00 14.20 -25.18
C ILE A 265 15.85 13.93 -26.43
N PRO A 266 15.31 13.33 -27.50
CA PRO A 266 16.07 13.14 -28.72
C PRO A 266 16.30 14.49 -29.42
N GLN A 267 17.56 14.94 -29.44
CA GLN A 267 17.99 15.99 -30.36
C GLN A 267 17.89 15.45 -31.80
N LYS A 268 17.14 16.17 -32.63
CA LYS A 268 17.14 16.00 -34.09
C LYS A 268 18.55 16.24 -34.61
N ARG A 269 19.12 15.27 -35.33
CA ARG A 269 20.25 15.55 -36.23
C ARG A 269 19.71 16.40 -37.39
N ALA A 270 20.20 17.61 -37.52
CA ALA A 270 20.18 18.33 -38.78
C ALA A 270 21.35 17.81 -39.63
N SER A 271 21.08 17.67 -40.92
CA SER A 271 22.01 17.47 -42.02
C SER A 271 23.13 18.51 -42.04
#